data_AF-A0A139ACN0-F1
#
_entry.id   AF-A0A139ACN0-F1
#
_cell.length_a   1.000
_cell.length_b   1.000
_cell.length_c   1.000
_cell.angle_alpha   90.00
_cell.angle_beta   90.00
_cell.angle_gamma   90.00
#
_symmetry.space_group_name_H-M   'P 1'
#
loop_
_entity.id
_entity.type
_entity.pdbx_description
1 polymer ?
#
loop_
_entity_poly.entity_id
_entity_poly.type
_entity_poly.pdbx_seq_one_letter_code
_entity_poly.pdbx_strand_id
1 'polypeptide(L)'
;MDRRPKRFGSVIKLRADTLRRYHEWHNAPSEIRSAVLARLKASNVQNYVIYHTVLEGLGDILFSSLEWWGAWDESKGDDGWKEGFSKDMAAVAADPKTREWWAIMEEFQVPFSWTGPAPSQGGKGDWWQPMSEVFHIDKDGIPFPSETSS
;
A
#
# COMPACT_ATOMS: atom_id res chain seq x y z
N MET A 1 -3.46 -19.51 18.28
CA MET A 1 -3.09 -18.10 18.47
C MET A 1 -3.86 -17.29 17.44
N ASP A 2 -4.45 -16.17 17.83
CA ASP A 2 -5.16 -15.30 16.89
C ASP A 2 -4.12 -14.65 15.97
N ARG A 3 -4.20 -14.92 14.66
CA ARG A 3 -3.24 -14.42 13.66
C ARG A 3 -3.42 -12.92 13.57
N ARG A 4 -2.33 -12.15 13.68
CA ARG A 4 -2.36 -10.68 13.57
C ARG A 4 -1.87 -10.25 12.19
N PRO A 5 -2.37 -9.13 11.63
CA PRO A 5 -1.83 -8.61 10.39
C PRO A 5 -0.53 -7.84 10.62
N LYS A 6 0.29 -7.76 9.58
CA LYS A 6 1.29 -6.69 9.44
C LYS A 6 0.61 -5.49 8.79
N ARG A 7 0.72 -4.31 9.40
CA ARG A 7 0.15 -3.06 8.84
C ARG A 7 1.23 -2.28 8.11
N PHE A 8 0.81 -1.54 7.10
CA PHE A 8 1.67 -0.65 6.33
C PHE A 8 0.96 0.67 6.11
N GLY A 9 1.67 1.76 6.41
CA GLY A 9 1.27 3.12 6.05
C GLY A 9 2.17 3.65 4.94
N SER A 10 1.60 4.40 4.00
CA SER A 10 2.39 5.12 2.99
C SER A 10 1.72 6.40 2.51
N VAL A 11 2.52 7.31 1.95
CA VAL A 11 2.04 8.58 1.40
C VAL A 11 2.55 8.81 -0.02
N ILE A 12 1.76 9.51 -0.82
CA ILE A 12 2.14 9.97 -2.16
C ILE A 12 1.45 11.31 -2.43
N LYS A 13 2.03 12.14 -3.30
CA LYS A 13 1.31 13.33 -3.77
C LYS A 13 0.35 12.93 -4.87
N LEU A 14 -0.75 13.66 -4.95
CA LEU A 14 -1.68 13.60 -6.06
C LEU A 14 -1.45 14.82 -6.95
N ARG A 15 -1.52 14.62 -8.26
CA ARG A 15 -1.43 15.70 -9.25
C ARG A 15 -2.65 16.61 -9.12
N ALA A 16 -2.42 17.92 -9.17
CA ALA A 16 -3.50 18.92 -9.14
C ALA A 16 -4.61 18.60 -10.15
N ASP A 17 -5.86 18.86 -9.76
CA ASP A 17 -7.07 18.66 -10.57
C ASP A 17 -7.36 17.21 -11.01
N THR A 18 -6.75 16.21 -10.37
CA THR A 18 -6.97 14.80 -10.70
C THR A 18 -7.84 14.02 -9.71
N LEU A 19 -8.13 14.56 -8.52
CA LEU A 19 -8.84 13.86 -7.43
C LEU A 19 -10.15 13.20 -7.88
N ARG A 20 -10.99 13.93 -8.63
CA ARG A 20 -12.27 13.39 -9.10
C ARG A 20 -12.06 12.14 -9.97
N ARG A 21 -11.14 12.20 -10.93
CA ARG A 21 -10.83 11.08 -11.83
C ARG A 21 -10.17 9.93 -11.06
N TYR A 22 -9.25 10.23 -10.16
CA TYR A 22 -8.64 9.24 -9.27
C TYR A 22 -9.71 8.47 -8.50
N HIS A 23 -10.66 9.18 -7.90
CA HIS A 23 -11.78 8.60 -7.17
C HIS A 23 -12.72 7.79 -8.07
N GLU A 24 -13.05 8.28 -9.26
CA GLU A 24 -13.85 7.56 -10.26
C GLU A 24 -13.21 6.21 -10.62
N TRP A 25 -11.91 6.19 -10.93
CA TRP A 25 -11.20 4.95 -11.24
C TRP A 25 -11.23 3.92 -10.10
N HIS A 26 -11.13 4.39 -8.85
CA HIS A 26 -11.14 3.51 -7.67
C HIS A 26 -12.53 2.94 -7.33
N ASN A 27 -13.62 3.57 -7.78
CA ASN A 27 -14.97 3.22 -7.35
C ASN A 27 -15.88 2.75 -8.49
N ALA A 28 -15.68 3.22 -9.71
CA ALA A 28 -16.47 2.81 -10.85
C ALA A 28 -16.24 1.31 -11.15
N PRO A 29 -17.31 0.54 -11.42
CA PRO A 29 -17.15 -0.84 -11.86
C PRO A 29 -16.36 -0.92 -13.17
N SER A 30 -15.28 -1.68 -13.16
CA SER A 30 -14.51 -2.03 -14.36
C SER A 30 -13.91 -3.43 -14.20
N GLU A 31 -13.59 -4.07 -15.33
CA GLU A 31 -12.92 -5.37 -15.32
C GLU A 31 -11.54 -5.28 -14.68
N ILE A 32 -10.76 -4.24 -15.03
CA ILE A 32 -9.41 -4.01 -14.50
C ILE A 32 -9.45 -3.86 -12.97
N ARG A 33 -10.37 -3.03 -12.44
CA ARG A 33 -10.52 -2.85 -10.99
C ARG A 33 -10.88 -4.16 -10.30
N SER A 34 -11.83 -4.91 -10.86
CA SER A 34 -12.25 -6.20 -10.29
C SER A 34 -11.09 -7.20 -10.24
N ALA A 35 -10.28 -7.28 -11.30
CA ALA A 35 -9.11 -8.14 -11.36
C ALA A 35 -8.04 -7.75 -10.33
N VAL A 36 -7.75 -6.45 -10.19
CA VAL A 36 -6.78 -5.93 -9.21
C VAL A 36 -7.23 -6.23 -7.78
N LEU A 37 -8.51 -6.01 -7.45
CA LEU A 37 -9.05 -6.34 -6.12
C LEU A 37 -8.94 -7.84 -5.83
N ALA A 38 -9.23 -8.69 -6.81
CA ALA A 38 -9.07 -10.14 -6.67
C ALA A 38 -7.59 -10.52 -6.44
N ARG A 39 -6.66 -9.88 -7.18
CA ARG A 39 -5.22 -10.12 -7.02
C ARG A 39 -4.71 -9.70 -5.64
N LEU A 40 -5.08 -8.51 -5.17
CA LEU A 40 -4.74 -8.02 -3.83
C LEU A 40 -5.28 -8.95 -2.73
N LYS A 41 -6.56 -9.35 -2.84
CA LYS A 41 -7.18 -10.27 -1.86
C LYS A 41 -6.48 -11.63 -1.83
N ALA A 42 -6.14 -12.19 -2.99
CA ALA A 42 -5.42 -13.44 -3.10
C ALA A 42 -3.95 -13.34 -2.64
N SER A 43 -3.42 -12.12 -2.50
CA SER A 43 -2.10 -11.80 -1.93
C SER A 43 -2.20 -11.31 -0.48
N ASN A 44 -3.23 -11.76 0.25
CA ASN A 44 -3.48 -11.50 1.67
C ASN A 44 -3.62 -10.01 2.06
N VAL A 45 -3.83 -9.10 1.11
CA VAL A 45 -4.09 -7.68 1.39
C VAL A 45 -5.56 -7.51 1.77
N GLN A 46 -5.79 -6.87 2.92
CA GLN A 46 -7.11 -6.56 3.46
C GLN A 46 -7.10 -5.20 4.15
N ASN A 47 -8.30 -4.71 4.48
CA ASN A 47 -8.50 -3.41 5.15
C ASN A 47 -7.70 -2.28 4.49
N TYR A 48 -7.61 -2.30 3.15
CA TYR A 48 -6.84 -1.33 2.39
C TYR A 48 -7.68 -0.09 2.13
N VAL A 49 -7.21 1.05 2.64
CA VAL A 49 -7.86 2.35 2.52
C VAL A 49 -6.88 3.39 1.99
N ILE A 50 -7.41 4.32 1.20
CA ILE A 50 -6.68 5.50 0.71
C ILE A 50 -7.50 6.73 1.08
N TYR A 51 -6.90 7.61 1.88
CA TYR A 51 -7.43 8.90 2.27
C TYR A 51 -6.80 10.00 1.42
N HIS A 52 -7.51 11.11 1.26
CA HIS A 52 -7.02 12.33 0.60
C HIS A 52 -7.09 13.49 1.58
N THR A 53 -6.10 14.39 1.49
CA THR A 53 -6.10 15.69 2.18
C THR A 53 -5.28 16.70 1.37
N VAL A 54 -5.36 17.97 1.73
CA VAL A 54 -4.52 19.04 1.18
C VAL A 54 -3.66 19.59 2.28
N LEU A 55 -2.34 19.59 2.08
CA LEU A 55 -1.36 20.10 3.04
C LEU A 55 -0.69 21.36 2.50
N GLU A 56 -0.56 22.38 3.35
CA GLU A 56 0.15 23.62 3.00
C GLU A 56 1.61 23.31 2.60
N GLY A 57 2.06 23.91 1.50
CA GLY A 57 3.39 23.68 0.94
C GLY A 57 3.61 22.33 0.23
N LEU A 58 2.67 21.38 0.35
CA LEU A 58 2.77 20.05 -0.27
C LEU A 58 1.67 19.75 -1.29
N GLY A 59 0.55 20.45 -1.23
CA GLY A 59 -0.60 20.28 -2.14
C GLY A 59 -1.47 19.08 -1.76
N ASP A 60 -2.10 18.46 -2.77
CA ASP A 60 -2.91 17.25 -2.60
C ASP A 60 -2.04 16.05 -2.23
N ILE A 61 -2.38 15.40 -1.12
CA ILE A 61 -1.71 14.23 -0.59
C ILE A 61 -2.70 13.08 -0.47
N LEU A 62 -2.23 11.89 -0.83
CA LEU A 62 -2.88 10.63 -0.49
C LEU A 62 -2.12 9.95 0.64
N PHE A 63 -2.85 9.47 1.65
CA PHE A 63 -2.35 8.59 2.68
C PHE A 63 -3.04 7.24 2.55
N SER A 64 -2.28 6.16 2.60
CA SER A 64 -2.83 4.81 2.51
C SER A 64 -2.46 3.97 3.71
N SER A 65 -3.40 3.13 4.15
CA SER A 65 -3.19 2.13 5.20
C SER A 65 -3.69 0.78 4.71
N LEU A 66 -2.88 -0.27 4.82
CA LEU A 66 -3.27 -1.64 4.47
C LEU A 66 -2.81 -2.64 5.52
N GLU A 67 -3.55 -3.74 5.63
CA GLU A 67 -3.19 -4.90 6.41
C GLU A 67 -2.81 -6.06 5.49
N TRP A 68 -1.61 -6.58 5.68
CA TRP A 68 -1.22 -7.88 5.13
C TRP A 68 -1.46 -8.95 6.17
N TRP A 69 -2.33 -9.87 5.82
CA TRP A 69 -2.74 -10.93 6.70
C TRP A 69 -1.98 -12.21 6.47
N GLY A 70 -0.94 -12.29 5.64
CA GLY A 70 -0.29 -13.56 5.27
C GLY A 70 0.31 -14.34 6.43
N ALA A 71 0.61 -15.62 6.20
CA ALA A 71 1.23 -16.47 7.20
C ALA A 71 2.73 -16.15 7.27
N TRP A 72 3.30 -16.14 8.46
CA TRP A 72 4.72 -15.86 8.64
C TRP A 72 5.35 -16.73 9.72
N ASP A 73 6.68 -16.83 9.67
CA ASP A 73 7.47 -17.62 10.61
C ASP A 73 7.77 -16.78 11.86
N GLU A 74 7.00 -16.99 12.92
CA GLU A 74 7.17 -16.29 14.20
C GLU A 74 8.54 -16.59 14.85
N SER A 75 9.20 -17.70 14.49
CA SER A 75 10.54 -18.01 15.02
C SER A 75 11.62 -17.06 14.49
N LYS A 76 11.33 -16.31 13.42
CA LYS A 76 12.21 -15.28 12.84
C LYS A 76 11.97 -13.88 13.47
N GLY A 77 11.19 -13.79 14.54
CA GLY A 77 10.89 -12.54 15.23
C GLY A 77 10.15 -11.54 14.35
N ASP A 78 10.40 -10.25 14.58
CA ASP A 78 9.67 -9.12 13.98
C ASP A 78 9.80 -9.00 12.46
N ASP A 79 10.72 -9.75 11.86
CA ASP A 79 10.99 -9.80 10.42
C ASP A 79 10.44 -11.05 9.73
N GLY A 80 9.82 -11.97 10.47
CA GLY A 80 9.30 -13.22 9.92
C GLY A 80 8.29 -13.05 8.79
N TRP A 81 7.60 -11.91 8.75
CA TRP A 81 6.62 -11.56 7.72
C TRP A 81 7.25 -11.19 6.36
N LYS A 82 8.50 -10.73 6.34
CA LYS A 82 9.13 -10.12 5.15
C LYS A 82 9.13 -11.06 3.94
N GLU A 83 9.52 -12.32 4.13
CA GLU A 83 9.60 -13.31 3.05
C GLU A 83 8.22 -13.58 2.42
N GLY A 84 7.20 -13.81 3.25
CA GLY A 84 5.83 -14.04 2.79
C GLY A 84 5.25 -12.81 2.10
N PHE A 85 5.45 -11.63 2.68
CA PHE A 85 5.00 -10.37 2.10
C PHE A 85 5.66 -10.10 0.75
N SER A 86 6.98 -10.27 0.64
CA SER A 86 7.71 -10.11 -0.62
C SER A 86 7.20 -11.06 -1.70
N LYS A 87 6.89 -12.31 -1.35
CA LYS A 87 6.30 -13.28 -2.29
C LYS A 87 4.93 -12.82 -2.80
N ASP A 88 4.06 -12.37 -1.89
CA ASP A 88 2.72 -11.91 -2.24
C ASP A 88 2.73 -10.64 -3.09
N MET A 89 3.63 -9.69 -2.76
CA MET A 89 3.80 -8.45 -3.52
C MET A 89 4.46 -8.69 -4.88
N ALA A 90 5.36 -9.66 -4.99
CA ALA A 90 5.89 -10.08 -6.29
C ALA A 90 4.80 -10.67 -7.20
N ALA A 91 3.84 -11.41 -6.64
CA ALA A 91 2.69 -11.92 -7.40
C ALA A 91 1.75 -10.78 -7.85
N VAL A 92 1.57 -9.74 -7.03
CA VAL A 92 0.84 -8.52 -7.41
C VAL A 92 1.56 -7.80 -8.56
N ALA A 93 2.89 -7.62 -8.46
CA ALA A 93 3.68 -6.95 -9.49
C ALA A 93 3.75 -7.70 -10.83
N ALA A 94 3.68 -9.04 -10.79
CA ALA A 94 3.68 -9.87 -11.98
C ALA A 94 2.31 -9.92 -12.69
N ASP A 95 1.23 -9.52 -12.02
CA ASP A 95 -0.13 -9.59 -12.58
C ASP A 95 -0.34 -8.54 -13.69
N PRO A 96 -0.71 -8.97 -14.92
CA PRO A 96 -0.87 -8.05 -16.05
C PRO A 96 -1.93 -6.96 -15.82
N LYS A 97 -3.05 -7.30 -15.17
CA LYS A 97 -4.13 -6.34 -14.88
C LYS A 97 -3.73 -5.30 -13.84
N THR A 98 -2.90 -5.70 -12.88
CA THR A 98 -2.25 -4.79 -11.93
C THR A 98 -1.31 -3.82 -12.65
N ARG A 99 -0.53 -4.28 -13.63
CA ARG A 99 0.33 -3.40 -14.43
C ARG A 99 -0.46 -2.43 -15.30
N GLU A 100 -1.57 -2.88 -15.92
CA GLU A 100 -2.51 -1.99 -16.64
C GLU A 100 -3.08 -0.92 -15.70
N TRP A 101 -3.50 -1.32 -14.50
CA TRP A 101 -3.99 -0.41 -13.47
C TRP A 101 -2.93 0.61 -13.03
N TRP A 102 -1.70 0.17 -12.80
CA TRP A 102 -0.60 1.07 -12.44
C TRP A 102 -0.33 2.11 -13.51
N ALA A 103 -0.31 1.74 -14.79
CA ALA A 103 -0.12 2.69 -15.89
C ALA A 103 -1.17 3.83 -15.86
N ILE A 104 -2.40 3.54 -15.46
CA ILE A 104 -3.46 4.55 -15.31
C ILE A 104 -3.21 5.39 -14.04
N MET A 105 -2.90 4.77 -12.91
CA MET A 105 -2.70 5.47 -11.63
C MET A 105 -1.46 6.38 -11.64
N GLU A 106 -0.43 6.00 -12.39
CA GLU A 106 0.81 6.74 -12.55
C GLU A 106 0.58 8.15 -13.14
N GLU A 107 -0.49 8.35 -13.93
CA GLU A 107 -0.85 9.66 -14.47
C GLU A 107 -1.34 10.62 -13.38
N PHE A 108 -1.96 10.09 -12.32
CA PHE A 108 -2.54 10.89 -11.23
C PHE A 108 -1.56 11.14 -10.09
N GLN A 109 -0.53 10.31 -9.96
CA GLN A 109 0.34 10.28 -8.79
C GLN A 109 1.66 11.01 -9.03
N VAL A 110 2.21 11.59 -7.97
CA VAL A 110 3.55 12.19 -7.96
C VAL A 110 4.34 11.65 -6.76
N PRO A 111 5.33 10.78 -6.98
CA PRO A 111 6.14 10.19 -5.92
C PRO A 111 7.09 11.21 -5.27
N PHE A 112 7.50 10.95 -4.02
CA PHE A 112 8.44 11.82 -3.29
C PHE A 112 9.91 11.54 -3.63
N SER A 113 10.28 10.25 -3.78
CA SER A 113 11.68 9.80 -3.89
C SER A 113 11.98 8.99 -5.15
N TRP A 114 10.96 8.73 -5.98
CA TRP A 114 11.13 7.98 -7.22
C TRP A 114 11.91 8.77 -8.27
N THR A 115 12.74 8.06 -9.04
CA THR A 115 13.57 8.61 -10.10
C THR A 115 13.45 7.77 -11.38
N GLY A 116 13.48 8.44 -12.53
CA GLY A 116 13.36 7.80 -13.84
C GLY A 116 11.91 7.65 -14.31
N PRO A 117 11.65 6.73 -15.26
CA PRO A 117 10.31 6.53 -15.81
C PRO A 117 9.39 5.89 -14.77
N ALA A 118 8.08 5.86 -15.02
CA ALA A 118 7.12 5.31 -14.06
C ALA A 118 7.41 3.81 -13.74
N PRO A 119 6.91 3.25 -12.62
CA PRO A 119 7.12 1.86 -12.22
C PRO A 119 6.81 0.85 -13.32
N SER A 120 5.72 1.08 -14.07
CA SER A 120 5.33 0.28 -15.23
C SER A 120 6.40 0.23 -16.34
N GLN A 121 7.35 1.16 -16.32
CA GLN A 121 8.43 1.38 -17.30
C GLN A 121 9.85 1.22 -16.72
N GLY A 122 10.00 0.83 -15.45
CA GLY A 122 11.28 0.41 -14.87
C GLY A 122 12.14 1.50 -14.21
N GLY A 123 11.54 2.56 -13.65
CA GLY A 123 12.25 3.49 -12.77
C GLY A 123 12.68 2.87 -11.43
N LYS A 124 13.22 3.69 -10.53
CA LYS A 124 13.75 3.26 -9.22
C LYS A 124 13.37 4.18 -8.09
N GLY A 125 13.19 3.60 -6.90
CA GLY A 125 12.87 4.29 -5.65
C GLY A 125 11.55 3.78 -5.06
N ASP A 126 11.00 4.53 -4.12
CA ASP A 126 9.67 4.25 -3.58
C ASP A 126 8.63 5.06 -4.34
N TRP A 127 7.69 4.38 -5.00
CA TRP A 127 6.57 5.07 -5.66
C TRP A 127 5.67 5.73 -4.62
N TRP A 128 5.24 4.93 -3.63
CA TRP A 128 4.62 5.41 -2.41
C TRP A 128 5.67 5.49 -1.31
N GLN A 129 5.83 6.64 -0.66
CA GLN A 129 6.78 6.81 0.44
C GLN A 129 6.31 6.00 1.66
N PRO A 130 7.07 5.00 2.13
CA PRO A 130 6.69 4.21 3.30
C PRO A 130 6.73 5.05 4.58
N MET A 131 5.86 4.69 5.53
CA MET A 131 5.78 5.26 6.87
C MET A 131 6.09 4.20 7.94
N SER A 132 6.65 4.65 9.06
CA SER A 132 6.84 3.78 10.24
C SER A 132 5.57 3.76 11.08
N GLU A 133 5.11 2.58 11.45
CA GLU A 133 4.07 2.42 12.47
C GLU A 133 4.69 2.71 13.84
N VAL A 134 4.20 3.73 14.54
CA VAL A 134 4.71 4.14 15.86
C VAL A 134 3.74 3.85 16.99
N PHE A 135 2.48 3.55 16.68
CA PHE A 135 1.43 3.25 17.65
C PHE A 135 0.26 2.52 16.97
N HIS A 136 -0.33 1.57 17.69
CA HIS A 136 -1.56 0.88 17.34
C HIS A 136 -2.21 0.30 18.60
N ILE A 137 -3.54 0.31 18.63
CA ILE A 137 -4.36 -0.38 19.63
C ILE A 137 -5.24 -1.37 18.89
N ASP A 138 -5.23 -2.64 19.31
CA ASP A 138 -6.12 -3.64 18.71
C ASP A 138 -7.56 -3.50 19.23
N LYS A 139 -8.46 -4.36 18.72
CA LYS A 139 -9.87 -4.38 19.11
C LYS A 139 -10.11 -4.63 20.61
N ASP A 140 -9.12 -5.20 21.31
CA ASP A 140 -9.21 -5.56 22.72
C ASP A 140 -8.50 -4.51 23.61
N GLY A 141 -8.03 -3.41 23.02
CA GLY A 141 -7.37 -2.33 23.74
C GLY A 141 -5.89 -2.61 24.01
N ILE A 142 -5.31 -3.64 23.40
CA ILE A 142 -3.93 -4.05 23.67
C ILE A 142 -3.00 -3.25 22.75
N PRO A 143 -2.06 -2.45 23.30
CA PRO A 143 -1.05 -1.80 22.49
C PRO A 143 -0.10 -2.85 21.90
N PHE A 144 0.48 -2.54 20.73
CA PHE A 144 1.61 -3.33 20.22
C PHE A 144 2.69 -3.44 21.33
N PRO A 145 3.34 -4.61 21.53
CA PRO A 145 4.43 -4.69 22.51
C PRO A 145 5.45 -3.60 22.20
N SER A 146 5.66 -2.71 23.17
CA SER A 146 6.68 -1.68 23.07
C SER A 146 8.03 -2.38 22.98
N GLU A 147 8.71 -2.26 21.84
CA GLU A 147 10.16 -2.41 21.81
C GLU A 147 10.79 -1.26 22.62
N THR A 148 10.69 -1.36 23.94
CA THR A 148 11.68 -0.78 24.84
C THR A 148 12.48 -1.92 25.42
N SER A 149 13.16 -2.66 24.53
CA SER A 149 14.38 -3.38 24.87
C SER A 149 15.55 -2.50 24.42
N SER A 150 15.97 -1.65 25.34
CA SER A 150 17.36 -1.17 25.47
C SER A 150 17.84 -1.59 26.84
#